data_AF-J9FKD4-F1
#
_entry.id   AF-J9FKD4-F1
#
_cell.length_a   1.000
_cell.length_b   1.000
_cell.length_c   1.000
_cell.angle_alpha   90.00
_cell.angle_beta   90.00
_cell.angle_gamma   90.00
#
_symmetry.space_group_name_H-M   'P 1'
#
loop_
_entity.id
_entity.type
_entity.pdbx_description
1 polymer ?
#
loop_
_entity_poly.entity_id
_entity_poly.type
_entity_poly.pdbx_seq_one_letter_code
_entity_poly.pdbx_strand_id
1 'polypeptide(L)'
;DIVRGTTIAANGFYGPQGRELRLPLADPQLNKKIEAFDHNGRKITNFEMESSSLAGLAALMGHRAMTVCCIIAGRVSHQMNTNYKGSLEGLIKLVLERI
;
A
#
# COMPACT_ATOMS: atom_id res chain seq x y z
N ASP A 1 -16.61 4.06 1.49
CA ASP A 1 -16.35 2.60 1.42
C ASP A 1 -14.85 2.35 1.19
N ILE A 2 -14.33 1.14 1.44
CA ILE A 2 -12.90 0.82 1.30
C ILE A 2 -12.57 0.56 -0.18
N VAL A 3 -11.58 1.28 -0.72
CA VAL A 3 -11.09 1.08 -2.09
C VAL A 3 -10.35 -0.26 -2.19
N ARG A 4 -10.73 -1.09 -3.16
CA ARG A 4 -10.05 -2.36 -3.47
C ARG A 4 -9.03 -2.13 -4.57
N GLY A 5 -7.85 -2.74 -4.45
CA GLY A 5 -6.76 -2.58 -5.41
C GLY A 5 -5.62 -3.55 -5.19
N THR A 6 -4.52 -3.33 -5.91
CA THR A 6 -3.27 -4.09 -5.74
C THR A 6 -2.27 -3.27 -4.92
N THR A 7 -1.69 -3.91 -3.91
CA THR A 7 -0.71 -3.31 -3.00
C THR A 7 0.69 -3.78 -3.35
N ILE A 8 1.66 -2.86 -3.36
CA ILE A 8 3.08 -3.22 -3.32
C ILE A 8 3.53 -3.32 -1.86
N ALA A 9 4.03 -4.49 -1.46
CA ALA A 9 4.79 -4.66 -0.22
C ALA A 9 6.28 -4.47 -0.51
N ALA A 10 6.85 -3.37 -0.05
CA ALA A 10 8.25 -3.02 -0.24
C ALA A 10 9.10 -3.51 0.93
N ASN A 11 10.34 -3.92 0.65
CA ASN A 11 11.30 -4.33 1.69
C ASN A 11 11.98 -3.15 2.41
N GLY A 12 11.41 -1.94 2.32
CA GLY A 12 11.92 -0.74 2.97
C GLY A 12 11.10 0.50 2.64
N PHE A 13 11.33 1.59 3.38
CA PHE A 13 10.50 2.80 3.30
C PHE A 13 10.97 3.83 2.27
N TYR A 14 12.28 3.89 1.98
CA TYR A 14 12.87 4.92 1.11
C TYR A 14 13.03 4.43 -0.34
N GLY A 15 14.25 4.05 -0.72
CA GLY A 15 14.58 3.62 -2.09
C GLY A 15 13.65 2.55 -2.67
N PRO A 16 13.29 1.50 -1.92
CA PRO A 16 12.32 0.48 -2.37
C PRO A 16 10.93 1.01 -2.74
N GLN A 17 10.58 2.20 -2.24
CA GLN A 17 9.32 2.88 -2.55
C GLN A 17 9.55 4.12 -3.44
N GLY A 18 10.70 4.22 -4.10
CA GLY A 18 11.03 5.29 -5.02
C GLY A 18 11.24 6.65 -4.34
N ARG A 19 11.64 6.68 -3.06
CA ARG A 19 12.03 7.92 -2.37
C ARG A 19 13.54 8.07 -2.35
N GLU A 20 14.02 9.10 -3.02
CA GLU A 20 15.42 9.50 -2.96
C GLU A 20 15.68 10.34 -1.70
N LEU A 21 16.83 10.13 -1.04
CA LEU A 21 17.23 10.90 0.14
C LEU A 21 18.63 11.50 0.00
N ARG A 22 19.63 10.67 -0.33
CA ARG A 22 21.03 11.09 -0.51
C ARG A 22 21.68 10.36 -1.68
N LEU A 23 21.55 9.03 -1.70
CA LEU A 23 21.98 8.20 -2.81
C LEU A 23 20.86 8.13 -3.86
N PRO A 24 21.21 8.14 -5.16
CA PRO A 24 20.23 8.00 -6.23
C PRO A 24 19.53 6.65 -6.16
N LEU A 25 18.30 6.62 -6.67
CA LEU A 25 17.57 5.36 -6.85
C LEU A 25 18.23 4.50 -7.92
N ALA A 26 18.25 3.18 -7.72
CA ALA A 26 18.68 2.24 -8.76
C ALA A 26 17.85 2.36 -10.04
N ASP A 27 16.55 2.67 -9.90
CA ASP A 27 15.67 3.01 -11.01
C ASP A 27 14.96 4.35 -10.74
N PRO A 28 15.46 5.46 -11.31
CA PRO A 28 14.84 6.78 -11.15
C PRO A 28 13.42 6.88 -11.73
N GLN A 29 13.00 5.93 -12.59
CA GLN A 29 11.68 5.90 -13.21
C GLN A 29 10.71 4.93 -12.52
N LEU A 30 11.09 4.35 -11.37
CA LEU A 30 10.31 3.31 -10.68
C LEU A 30 8.84 3.70 -10.46
N ASN A 31 8.57 4.86 -9.85
CA ASN A 31 7.21 5.29 -9.55
C ASN A 31 6.38 5.53 -10.82
N LYS A 32 6.99 6.07 -11.88
CA LYS A 32 6.31 6.27 -13.17
C LYS A 32 5.88 4.94 -13.79
N LYS A 33 6.72 3.90 -13.70
CA LYS A 33 6.38 2.55 -14.18
C LYS A 33 5.24 1.93 -13.36
N ILE A 34 5.25 2.13 -12.05
CA ILE A 34 4.21 1.65 -11.14
C ILE A 34 2.88 2.35 -11.41
N GLU A 35 2.89 3.68 -11.61
CA GLU A 35 1.69 4.46 -11.95
C GLU A 35 1.11 4.10 -13.31
N ALA A 36 1.95 3.74 -14.28
CA ALA A 36 1.55 3.28 -15.60
C ALA A 36 1.10 1.80 -15.63
N PHE A 37 1.31 1.04 -14.55
CA PHE A 37 0.95 -0.37 -14.52
C PHE A 37 -0.57 -0.55 -14.51
N ASP A 38 -1.06 -1.34 -15.47
CA ASP A 38 -2.42 -1.83 -15.53
C ASP A 38 -2.39 -3.27 -16.03
N HIS A 39 -2.98 -4.18 -15.26
CA HIS A 39 -3.15 -5.56 -15.66
C HIS A 39 -4.62 -5.94 -15.56
N ASN A 40 -5.30 -6.06 -16.70
CA ASN A 40 -6.74 -6.37 -16.77
C ASN A 40 -7.59 -5.40 -15.92
N GLY A 41 -7.28 -4.11 -15.96
CA GLY A 41 -7.93 -3.07 -15.16
C GLY A 41 -7.49 -3.04 -13.69
N ARG A 42 -6.56 -3.90 -13.29
CA ARG A 42 -5.99 -3.89 -11.93
C ARG A 42 -4.80 -2.95 -11.90
N LYS A 43 -4.97 -1.86 -11.16
CA LYS A 43 -3.93 -0.86 -10.90
C LYS A 43 -3.35 -1.02 -9.51
N ILE A 44 -2.12 -0.54 -9.35
CA ILE A 44 -1.47 -0.46 -8.05
C ILE A 44 -1.98 0.77 -7.32
N THR A 45 -2.49 0.58 -6.10
CA THR A 45 -3.20 1.63 -5.35
C THR A 45 -2.39 2.22 -4.20
N ASN A 46 -1.46 1.45 -3.63
CA ASN A 46 -0.69 1.85 -2.46
C ASN A 46 0.58 1.03 -2.27
N PHE A 47 1.42 1.52 -1.36
CA PHE A 47 2.60 0.85 -0.84
C PHE A 47 2.43 0.60 0.66
N GLU A 48 2.93 -0.53 1.13
CA GLU A 48 3.22 -0.86 2.52
C GLU A 48 4.37 -1.88 2.54
N MET A 49 4.55 -2.69 3.59
CA MET A 49 5.77 -3.51 3.72
C MET A 49 5.50 -4.97 4.12
N GLU A 50 4.26 -5.37 4.41
CA GLU A 50 3.94 -6.62 5.10
C GLU A 50 3.03 -7.55 4.28
N SER A 51 2.14 -6.99 3.47
CA SER A 51 0.95 -7.69 2.95
C SER A 51 1.25 -8.83 1.99
N SER A 52 2.30 -8.72 1.16
CA SER A 52 2.63 -9.79 0.19
C SER A 52 3.07 -11.07 0.90
N SER A 53 3.87 -10.94 1.95
CA SER A 53 4.37 -12.08 2.74
C SER A 53 3.22 -12.72 3.50
N LEU A 54 2.36 -11.91 4.12
CA LEU A 54 1.18 -12.40 4.83
C LEU A 54 0.22 -13.14 3.89
N ALA A 55 -0.10 -12.55 2.74
CA ALA A 55 -1.00 -13.16 1.75
C ALA A 55 -0.42 -14.47 1.17
N GLY A 56 0.89 -14.49 0.87
CA GLY A 56 1.58 -15.67 0.38
C GLY A 56 1.55 -16.82 1.39
N LEU A 57 1.93 -16.55 2.64
CA LEU A 57 1.91 -17.56 3.70
C LEU A 57 0.50 -18.05 4.01
N ALA A 58 -0.49 -17.15 4.09
CA ALA A 58 -1.88 -17.51 4.31
C ALA A 58 -2.40 -18.45 3.22
N ALA A 59 -2.11 -18.15 1.94
CA ALA A 59 -2.50 -19.01 0.82
C ALA A 59 -1.88 -20.40 0.91
N LEU A 60 -0.58 -20.49 1.25
CA LEU A 60 0.12 -21.76 1.43
C LEU A 60 -0.44 -22.60 2.60
N MET A 61 -0.92 -21.94 3.65
CA MET A 61 -1.47 -22.57 4.85
C MET A 61 -2.99 -22.83 4.77
N GLY A 62 -3.66 -22.48 3.67
CA GLY A 62 -5.11 -22.63 3.52
C GLY A 62 -5.94 -21.63 4.32
N HIS A 63 -5.34 -20.52 4.75
CA HIS A 63 -6.02 -19.45 5.47
C HIS A 63 -6.59 -18.38 4.53
N ARG A 64 -7.70 -17.76 4.96
CA ARG A 64 -8.21 -16.53 4.37
C ARG A 64 -7.55 -15.35 5.07
N ALA A 65 -6.82 -14.51 4.33
CA ALA A 65 -6.20 -13.30 4.87
C ALA A 65 -6.65 -12.07 4.08
N MET A 66 -6.67 -10.92 4.74
CA MET A 66 -6.89 -9.62 4.13
C MET A 66 -6.02 -8.56 4.80
N THR A 67 -5.68 -7.52 4.05
CA THR A 67 -4.98 -6.34 4.56
C THR A 67 -5.79 -5.10 4.22
N VAL A 68 -5.88 -4.18 5.18
CA VAL A 68 -6.53 -2.89 4.99
C VAL A 68 -5.58 -1.80 5.46
N CYS A 69 -5.29 -0.84 4.60
CA CYS A 69 -4.35 0.24 4.89
C CYS A 69 -5.07 1.57 5.04
N CYS A 70 -4.74 2.32 6.08
CA CYS A 70 -5.12 3.73 6.18
C CYS A 70 -4.14 4.57 5.34
N ILE A 71 -4.64 5.26 4.32
CA ILE A 71 -3.80 6.14 3.50
C ILE A 71 -3.48 7.43 4.27
N ILE A 72 -2.20 7.63 4.56
CA ILE A 72 -1.73 8.81 5.31
C ILE A 72 -1.03 9.83 4.41
N ALA A 73 -0.53 9.41 3.25
CA ALA A 73 0.20 10.27 2.33
C ALA A 73 -0.17 9.95 0.88
N GLY A 74 -0.76 10.92 0.19
CA GLY A 74 -1.02 10.87 -1.24
C GLY A 74 0.23 11.25 -2.02
N ARG A 75 0.80 10.30 -2.75
CA ARG A 75 2.04 10.53 -3.53
C ARG A 75 1.80 11.37 -4.78
N VAL A 76 0.64 11.19 -5.41
CA VAL A 76 0.24 11.93 -6.61
C VAL A 76 -0.37 13.29 -6.24
N SER A 77 -1.22 13.33 -5.21
CA SER A 77 -1.86 14.58 -4.77
C SER A 77 -0.95 15.47 -3.93
N HIS A 78 0.17 14.94 -3.45
CA HIS A 78 1.07 15.59 -2.48
C HIS A 78 0.36 16.04 -1.18
N GLN A 79 -0.79 15.46 -0.87
CA GLN A 79 -1.54 15.74 0.35
C GLN A 79 -1.20 14.72 1.44
N MET A 80 -1.08 15.19 2.67
CA MET A 80 -0.85 14.35 3.83
C MET A 80 -2.03 14.45 4.80
N ASN A 81 -2.51 13.30 5.27
CA ASN A 81 -3.53 13.25 6.31
C ASN A 81 -2.85 13.43 7.68
N THR A 82 -2.87 14.66 8.19
CA THR A 82 -2.32 14.98 9.51
C THR A 82 -3.19 14.46 10.65
N ASN A 83 -4.48 14.19 10.40
CA ASN A 83 -5.42 13.58 11.36
C ASN A 83 -5.61 12.07 11.10
N TYR A 84 -4.53 11.38 10.75
CA TYR A 84 -4.58 9.94 10.48
C TYR A 84 -5.01 9.11 11.70
N LYS A 85 -4.82 9.61 12.93
CA LYS A 85 -5.24 8.91 14.16
C LYS A 85 -6.75 8.72 14.21
N GLY A 86 -7.54 9.78 13.99
CA GLY A 86 -9.01 9.66 13.93
C GLY A 86 -9.47 8.81 12.74
N SER A 87 -8.74 8.87 11.61
CA SER A 87 -9.03 8.03 10.44
C SER A 87 -8.81 6.53 10.74
N LEU A 88 -7.78 6.21 11.53
CA LEU A 88 -7.46 4.85 11.93
C LEU A 88 -8.51 4.28 12.88
N GLU A 89 -9.00 5.04 13.85
CA GLU A 89 -10.06 4.60 14.76
C GLU A 89 -11.34 4.23 14.01
N GLY A 90 -11.74 5.07 13.04
CA GLY A 90 -12.88 4.78 12.17
C GLY A 90 -12.66 3.54 11.31
N LEU A 91 -11.44 3.36 10.79
CA LEU A 91 -11.09 2.19 9.99
C LEU A 91 -11.13 0.89 10.81
N ILE A 92 -10.64 0.89 12.05
CA ILE A 92 -10.67 -0.28 12.93
C ILE A 92 -12.11 -0.72 13.17
N LYS A 93 -13.00 0.21 13.54
CA LYS A 93 -14.44 -0.09 13.73
C LYS A 93 -15.06 -0.67 12.47
N LEU A 94 -14.82 -0.03 11.32
CA LEU A 94 -15.35 -0.47 10.03
C LEU A 94 -14.89 -1.89 9.64
N VAL A 95 -13.63 -2.24 9.93
CA VAL A 95 -13.10 -3.58 9.64
C VAL A 95 -13.73 -4.60 10.59
N LEU A 96 -13.80 -4.31 11.89
CA LEU A 96 -14.40 -5.19 12.89
C LEU A 96 -15.88 -5.48 12.60
N GLU A 97 -16.64 -4.53 12.06
CA GLU A 97 -18.03 -4.71 11.66
C GLU A 97 -18.21 -5.61 10.42
N ARG A 98 -17.15 -5.84 9.65
CA ARG A 98 -17.19 -6.53 8.35
C ARG A 98 -16.51 -7.90 8.35
N ILE A 99 -15.83 -8.26 9.44
CA ILE A 99 -15.24 -9.58 9.67
C ILE A 99 -16.12 -10.40 10.61
#